data_AF-A0A849DTF6-F1
#
_entry.id   AF-A0A849DTF6-F1
#
_cell.length_a   1.000
_cell.length_b   1.000
_cell.length_c   1.000
_cell.angle_alpha   90.00
_cell.angle_beta   90.00
_cell.angle_gamma   90.00
#
_symmetry.space_group_name_H-M   'P 1'
#
loop_
_entity.id
_entity.type
_entity.pdbx_description
1 polymer ?
#
loop_
_entity_poly.entity_id
_entity_poly.type
_entity_poly.pdbx_seq_one_letter_code
_entity_poly.pdbx_strand_id
1 'polypeptide(L)'
;MKRKLYMASAALLFCVVFSSIAGRQNEITLIMVPREDSVVRVGMDIASRYPTLLLSYKIDANRKISLHGWTGSEWVNVSLDAFRTGNFFRTGPDSSLIIEEDGQSIPEDLIPSEKWCSSVYKITTTEMRPLLHLVGKYYDFKFKDWSWFSESYHFPIETINPDGLNIAWYHKRLSEHLKEKRRAQGDDLEYWVALRHPSEDEKFYKTEDEVEPIPEVVEEPLQDLEDNPLTNDVAPAVLMSAADAEEAAQAVEADPELMD
;
A
#
# COMPACT_ATOMS: atom_id res chain seq x y z
N MET A 1 15.01 66.23 -6.82
CA MET A 1 15.79 65.47 -5.81
C MET A 1 15.13 64.11 -5.62
N LYS A 2 15.85 63.03 -5.96
CA LYS A 2 15.38 61.64 -5.94
C LYS A 2 15.73 61.00 -4.59
N ARG A 3 14.75 60.46 -3.87
CA ARG A 3 14.92 59.53 -2.73
C ARG A 3 13.79 58.50 -2.81
N LYS A 4 14.03 57.37 -3.49
CA LYS A 4 14.31 56.04 -2.90
C LYS A 4 13.22 55.61 -1.90
N LEU A 5 12.23 54.87 -2.41
CA LEU A 5 11.37 54.00 -1.62
C LEU A 5 11.11 52.70 -2.42
N TYR A 6 12.15 51.88 -2.53
CA TYR A 6 12.05 50.50 -3.00
C TYR A 6 12.69 49.63 -1.92
N MET A 7 11.91 49.18 -0.95
CA MET A 7 12.25 48.09 -0.03
C MET A 7 10.97 47.58 0.63
N ALA A 8 10.21 46.77 -0.10
CA ALA A 8 9.17 45.90 0.46
C ALA A 8 8.79 44.83 -0.57
N SER A 9 9.76 44.01 -1.01
CA SER A 9 9.49 42.81 -1.83
C SER A 9 10.69 41.88 -1.76
N ALA A 10 10.90 41.26 -0.60
CA ALA A 10 11.86 40.17 -0.42
C ALA A 10 11.47 39.35 0.82
N ALA A 11 10.25 38.82 0.85
CA ALA A 11 9.80 37.93 1.92
C ALA A 11 8.61 37.07 1.46
N LEU A 12 8.76 36.31 0.37
CA LEU A 12 7.83 35.23 0.02
C LEU A 12 8.43 34.32 -1.06
N LEU A 13 9.59 33.73 -0.77
CA LEU A 13 10.18 32.69 -1.62
C LEU A 13 10.92 31.66 -0.77
N PHE A 14 10.21 31.18 0.25
CA PHE A 14 10.55 30.00 1.03
C PHE A 14 9.25 29.27 1.38
N CYS A 15 8.38 29.05 0.38
CA CYS A 15 7.42 27.95 0.47
C CYS A 15 8.22 26.69 0.19
N VAL A 16 8.71 26.14 1.31
CA VAL A 16 9.33 24.85 1.46
C VAL A 16 8.59 23.83 0.60
N VAL A 17 9.37 23.10 -0.18
CA VAL A 17 8.99 21.92 -0.95
C VAL A 17 8.54 20.83 0.03
N PHE A 18 7.36 20.99 0.64
CA PHE A 18 6.59 19.87 1.15
C PHE A 18 5.85 19.29 -0.05
N SER A 19 6.60 18.75 -1.01
CA SER A 19 6.02 17.92 -2.05
C SER A 19 5.36 16.76 -1.35
N SER A 20 4.04 16.75 -1.44
CA SER A 20 3.13 15.80 -0.86
C SER A 20 3.66 14.38 -1.04
N ILE A 21 4.04 13.74 0.07
CA ILE A 21 3.95 12.29 0.17
C ILE A 21 2.44 11.99 0.15
N ALA A 22 1.84 12.04 -1.03
CA ALA A 22 0.48 11.59 -1.23
C ALA A 22 0.49 10.08 -1.01
N GLY A 23 -0.38 9.56 -0.14
CA GLY A 23 -0.39 8.14 0.20
C GLY A 23 -0.57 7.26 -1.01
N ARG A 24 0.48 6.51 -1.38
CA ARG A 24 0.53 5.64 -2.56
C ARG A 24 -0.04 4.23 -2.30
N GLN A 25 -1.04 4.13 -1.43
CA GLN A 25 -1.57 2.84 -0.94
C GLN A 25 -2.16 1.93 -2.03
N ASN A 26 -2.68 2.54 -3.10
CA ASN A 26 -3.35 1.84 -4.19
C ASN A 26 -2.49 1.73 -5.46
N GLU A 27 -1.27 2.24 -5.44
CA GLU A 27 -0.35 2.20 -6.58
C GLU A 27 0.50 0.93 -6.54
N ILE A 28 0.81 0.37 -7.72
CA ILE A 28 1.72 -0.76 -7.82
C ILE A 28 3.15 -0.22 -7.62
N THR A 29 3.72 -0.48 -6.45
CA THR A 29 5.06 0.00 -6.10
C THR A 29 6.10 -1.09 -6.28
N LEU A 30 7.20 -0.81 -6.97
CA LEU A 30 8.40 -1.64 -6.95
C LEU A 30 9.29 -1.27 -5.76
N ILE A 31 9.34 -2.12 -4.74
CA ILE A 31 10.33 -1.99 -3.67
C ILE A 31 11.59 -2.76 -4.04
N MET A 32 12.73 -2.06 -4.01
CA MET A 32 14.05 -2.66 -4.14
C MET A 32 14.74 -2.68 -2.77
N VAL A 33 15.09 -3.85 -2.27
CA VAL A 33 15.75 -4.06 -0.97
C VAL A 33 17.15 -4.64 -1.12
N PRO A 34 18.13 -4.26 -0.30
CA PRO A 34 19.39 -4.98 -0.21
C PRO A 34 19.13 -6.41 0.28
N ARG A 35 20.00 -7.36 -0.07
CA ARG A 35 19.92 -8.75 0.41
C ARG A 35 20.41 -8.89 1.85
N GLU A 36 19.75 -8.16 2.75
CA GLU A 36 19.88 -8.25 4.20
C GLU A 36 18.56 -8.83 4.76
N ASP A 37 18.65 -9.86 5.60
CA ASP A 37 17.47 -10.59 6.08
C ASP A 37 16.44 -9.69 6.76
N SER A 38 16.90 -8.69 7.52
CA SER A 38 16.06 -7.73 8.24
C SER A 38 15.21 -6.89 7.28
N VAL A 39 15.84 -6.34 6.24
CA VAL A 39 15.22 -5.45 5.25
C VAL A 39 14.38 -6.23 4.26
N VAL A 40 14.83 -7.42 3.84
CA VAL A 40 14.04 -8.33 3.01
C VAL A 40 12.74 -8.71 3.72
N ARG A 41 12.80 -9.00 5.03
CA ARG A 41 11.60 -9.28 5.82
C ARG A 41 10.62 -8.09 5.81
N VAL A 42 11.10 -6.85 6.02
CA VAL A 42 10.26 -5.65 5.87
C VAL A 42 9.63 -5.59 4.48
N GLY A 43 10.42 -5.77 3.42
CA GLY A 43 9.92 -5.78 2.05
C GLY A 43 8.82 -6.82 1.82
N MET A 44 8.97 -8.03 2.38
CA MET A 44 7.97 -9.09 2.32
C MET A 44 6.70 -8.75 3.10
N ASP A 45 6.85 -8.20 4.30
CA ASP A 45 5.74 -7.79 5.15
C ASP A 45 4.92 -6.67 4.48
N ILE A 46 5.57 -5.76 3.77
CA ILE A 46 4.92 -4.73 2.94
C ILE A 46 4.20 -5.37 1.74
N ALA A 47 4.86 -6.26 1.01
CA ALA A 47 4.26 -6.94 -0.14
C ALA A 47 3.07 -7.84 0.21
N SER A 48 2.95 -8.26 1.47
CA SER A 48 1.78 -8.99 1.96
C SER A 48 0.56 -8.09 2.22
N ARG A 49 0.75 -6.77 2.31
CA ARG A 49 -0.27 -5.79 2.74
C ARG A 49 -0.66 -4.79 1.66
N TYR A 50 0.28 -4.45 0.78
CA TYR A 50 0.11 -3.44 -0.26
C TYR A 50 0.42 -4.04 -1.64
N PRO A 51 -0.09 -3.43 -2.72
CA PRO A 51 0.24 -3.82 -4.10
C PRO A 51 1.73 -3.54 -4.40
N THR A 52 2.61 -4.46 -4.01
CA THR A 52 4.06 -4.26 -4.10
C THR A 52 4.74 -5.37 -4.88
N LEU A 53 5.57 -4.97 -5.84
CA LEU A 53 6.56 -5.83 -6.48
C LEU A 53 7.84 -5.75 -5.66
N LEU A 54 8.34 -6.88 -5.18
CA LEU A 54 9.53 -6.91 -4.34
C LEU A 54 10.72 -7.46 -5.13
N LEU A 55 11.83 -6.72 -5.08
CA LEU A 55 13.08 -7.08 -5.74
C LEU A 55 14.24 -6.95 -4.76
N SER A 56 14.97 -8.03 -4.52
CA SER A 56 16.19 -8.04 -3.72
C SER A 56 17.39 -7.83 -4.63
N TYR A 57 18.28 -6.91 -4.25
CA TYR A 57 19.54 -6.69 -4.94
C TYR A 57 20.72 -7.00 -4.03
N LYS A 58 21.84 -7.41 -4.64
CA LYS A 58 23.13 -7.52 -3.97
C LYS A 58 24.21 -7.03 -4.92
N ILE A 59 25.11 -6.20 -4.39
CA ILE A 59 26.28 -5.69 -5.11
C ILE A 59 27.51 -6.33 -4.49
N ASP A 60 28.18 -7.20 -5.23
CA ASP A 60 29.41 -7.85 -4.76
C ASP A 60 30.60 -6.88 -4.81
N ALA A 61 31.72 -7.24 -4.15
CA ALA A 61 32.95 -6.44 -4.12
C ALA A 61 33.50 -6.06 -5.51
N ASN A 62 33.23 -6.90 -6.52
CA ASN A 62 33.60 -6.64 -7.92
C ASN A 62 32.60 -5.73 -8.66
N ARG A 63 31.68 -5.07 -7.93
CA ARG A 63 30.54 -4.30 -8.47
C ARG A 63 29.62 -5.12 -9.39
N LYS A 64 29.63 -6.45 -9.23
CA LYS A 64 28.68 -7.31 -9.92
C LYS A 64 27.34 -7.22 -9.22
N ILE A 65 26.30 -6.91 -9.99
CA ILE A 65 24.93 -6.76 -9.49
C ILE A 65 24.19 -8.08 -9.69
N SER A 66 23.48 -8.55 -8.66
CA SER A 66 22.52 -9.65 -8.76
C SER A 66 21.16 -9.20 -8.29
N LEU A 67 20.12 -9.46 -9.09
CA LEU A 67 18.74 -9.09 -8.80
C LEU A 67 17.88 -10.34 -8.69
N HIS A 68 17.00 -10.39 -7.69
CA HIS A 68 16.04 -11.45 -7.51
C HIS A 68 14.67 -10.84 -7.26
N GLY A 69 13.68 -11.18 -8.08
CA GLY A 69 12.30 -10.77 -7.90
C GLY A 69 11.53 -11.81 -7.09
N TRP A 70 10.66 -11.36 -6.20
CA TRP A 70 9.73 -12.23 -5.48
C TRP A 70 8.44 -12.43 -6.30
N THR A 71 8.05 -13.68 -6.53
CA THR A 71 6.84 -14.01 -7.30
C THR A 71 5.58 -14.16 -6.46
N GLY A 72 5.69 -14.01 -5.14
CA GLY A 72 4.66 -14.42 -4.18
C GLY A 72 4.91 -15.79 -3.54
N SER A 73 5.77 -16.62 -4.17
CA SER A 73 6.07 -17.98 -3.69
C SER A 73 7.56 -18.32 -3.72
N GLU A 74 8.31 -17.77 -4.67
CA GLU A 74 9.74 -18.04 -4.82
C GLU A 74 10.51 -16.81 -5.30
N TRP A 75 11.83 -16.85 -5.10
CA TRP A 75 12.76 -15.85 -5.60
C TRP A 75 13.28 -16.27 -6.97
N VAL A 76 13.05 -15.45 -7.98
CA VAL A 76 13.49 -15.69 -9.36
C VAL A 76 14.59 -14.70 -9.73
N ASN A 77 15.64 -15.17 -10.40
CA ASN A 77 16.73 -14.31 -10.86
C ASN A 77 16.24 -13.37 -11.97
N VAL A 78 16.55 -12.08 -11.84
CA VAL A 78 16.27 -11.06 -12.86
C VAL A 78 17.59 -10.60 -13.44
N SER A 79 17.73 -10.68 -14.77
CA SER A 79 18.92 -10.16 -15.44
C SER A 79 18.91 -8.63 -15.42
N LEU A 80 20.10 -8.02 -15.38
CA LEU A 80 20.21 -6.56 -15.39
C LEU A 80 19.63 -5.94 -16.68
N ASP A 81 19.73 -6.65 -17.80
CA ASP A 81 19.15 -6.21 -19.08
C ASP A 81 17.61 -6.23 -19.07
N ALA A 82 17.02 -7.30 -18.52
CA ALA A 82 15.57 -7.37 -18.32
C ALA A 82 15.11 -6.26 -17.36
N PHE A 83 15.87 -5.99 -16.29
CA PHE A 83 15.58 -4.91 -15.36
C PHE A 83 15.56 -3.54 -16.05
N ARG A 84 16.60 -3.20 -16.80
CA ARG A 84 16.72 -1.91 -17.51
C ARG A 84 15.58 -1.70 -18.51
N THR A 85 15.22 -2.74 -19.24
CA THR A 85 14.15 -2.69 -20.26
C THR A 85 12.75 -2.74 -19.66
N GLY A 86 12.58 -3.26 -18.45
CA GLY A 86 11.27 -3.51 -17.85
C GLY A 86 10.58 -4.77 -18.38
N ASN A 87 11.25 -5.56 -19.24
CA ASN A 87 10.67 -6.70 -19.98
C ASN A 87 10.37 -7.95 -19.12
N PHE A 88 10.45 -7.84 -17.80
CA PHE A 88 10.09 -8.91 -16.86
C PHE A 88 8.78 -8.63 -16.12
N PHE A 89 8.20 -7.43 -16.30
CA PHE A 89 6.88 -7.09 -15.82
C PHE A 89 5.83 -7.34 -16.90
N ARG A 90 4.66 -7.85 -16.51
CA ARG A 90 3.47 -7.82 -17.37
C ARG A 90 2.84 -6.43 -17.39
N THR A 91 2.82 -5.80 -16.22
CA THR A 91 2.37 -4.43 -15.99
C THR A 91 3.44 -3.76 -15.14
N GLY A 92 4.01 -2.66 -15.64
CA GLY A 92 5.06 -1.93 -14.92
C GLY A 92 4.53 -1.29 -13.64
N PRO A 93 5.40 -1.02 -12.66
CA PRO A 93 5.03 -0.29 -11.45
C PRO A 93 4.77 1.20 -11.75
N ASP A 94 3.85 1.80 -11.00
CA ASP A 94 3.60 3.25 -11.06
C ASP A 94 4.77 4.02 -10.41
N SER A 95 5.43 3.38 -9.45
CA SER A 95 6.45 4.00 -8.62
C SER A 95 7.46 2.99 -8.12
N SER A 96 8.66 3.46 -7.77
CA SER A 96 9.68 2.63 -7.17
C SER A 96 10.24 3.27 -5.91
N LEU A 97 10.43 2.44 -4.89
CA LEU A 97 11.07 2.77 -3.63
C LEU A 97 12.31 1.91 -3.46
N ILE A 98 13.48 2.55 -3.47
CA ILE A 98 14.76 1.88 -3.39
C ILE A 98 15.33 2.06 -1.98
N ILE A 99 15.61 0.99 -1.27
CA ILE A 99 16.28 1.03 0.02
C ILE A 99 17.77 0.79 -0.22
N GLU A 100 18.61 1.71 0.21
CA GLU A 100 20.07 1.68 0.04
C GLU A 100 20.76 1.16 1.30
N GLU A 101 21.82 0.37 1.11
CA GLU A 101 22.67 -0.15 2.19
C GLU A 101 23.58 0.97 2.70
N ASP A 102 23.75 1.05 4.02
CA ASP A 102 24.52 2.15 4.62
C ASP A 102 25.95 2.22 4.09
N GLY A 103 26.37 3.41 3.67
CA GLY A 103 27.68 3.66 3.08
C GLY A 103 27.91 3.12 1.66
N GLN A 104 26.90 2.49 1.03
CA GLN A 104 27.02 1.93 -0.32
C GLN A 104 26.04 2.54 -1.33
N SER A 105 26.54 3.49 -2.11
CA SER A 105 25.77 4.10 -3.19
C SER A 105 25.32 3.12 -4.26
N ILE A 106 24.03 3.21 -4.60
CA ILE A 106 23.39 2.41 -5.64
C ILE A 106 23.90 2.84 -7.02
N PRO A 107 24.42 1.92 -7.85
CA PRO A 107 24.81 2.21 -9.22
C PRO A 107 23.61 2.71 -10.05
N GLU A 108 23.87 3.62 -11.01
CA GLU A 108 22.83 4.15 -11.91
C GLU A 108 22.08 3.05 -12.67
N ASP A 109 22.74 1.92 -12.92
CA ASP A 109 22.17 0.74 -13.56
C ASP A 109 21.01 0.09 -12.81
N LEU A 110 20.90 0.35 -11.50
CA LEU A 110 19.82 -0.11 -10.63
C LEU A 110 18.70 0.90 -10.47
N ILE A 111 18.82 2.10 -11.07
CA ILE A 111 17.75 3.08 -11.06
C ILE A 111 16.76 2.70 -12.18
N PRO A 112 15.47 2.49 -11.87
CA PRO A 112 14.42 2.22 -12.85
C PRO A 112 14.41 3.21 -14.01
N SER A 113 14.24 2.70 -15.23
CA SER A 113 14.15 3.56 -16.41
C SER A 113 12.85 4.37 -16.40
N GLU A 114 12.92 5.61 -16.86
CA GLU A 114 11.76 6.50 -17.04
C GLU A 114 10.70 5.93 -17.99
N LYS A 115 11.11 5.05 -18.90
CA LYS A 115 10.18 4.42 -19.86
C LYS A 115 9.08 3.59 -19.21
N TRP A 116 9.33 3.03 -18.02
CA TRP A 116 8.41 2.09 -17.38
C TRP A 116 8.12 2.40 -15.90
N CYS A 117 8.81 3.37 -15.30
CA CYS A 117 8.58 3.81 -13.93
C CYS A 117 8.77 5.33 -13.87
N SER A 118 7.67 6.07 -13.68
CA SER A 118 7.69 7.55 -13.67
C SER A 118 8.31 8.11 -12.39
N SER A 119 7.96 7.51 -11.25
CA SER A 119 8.35 7.99 -9.92
C SER A 119 9.41 7.11 -9.28
N VAL A 120 10.50 7.68 -8.79
CA VAL A 120 11.57 6.92 -8.11
C VAL A 120 11.99 7.63 -6.84
N TYR A 121 11.93 6.90 -5.73
CA TYR A 121 12.29 7.35 -4.39
C TYR A 121 13.35 6.45 -3.79
N LYS A 122 14.08 7.00 -2.83
CA LYS A 122 15.19 6.31 -2.18
C LYS A 122 15.20 6.56 -0.68
N ILE A 123 15.42 5.50 0.10
CA ILE A 123 15.66 5.52 1.54
C ILE A 123 17.12 5.12 1.75
N THR A 124 17.95 6.00 2.32
CA THR A 124 19.40 5.80 2.46
C THR A 124 19.81 5.17 3.78
N THR A 125 18.95 4.33 4.37
CA THR A 125 19.21 3.66 5.63
C THR A 125 18.56 2.28 5.67
N THR A 126 19.24 1.32 6.29
CA THR A 126 18.70 -0.01 6.62
C THR A 126 18.34 -0.13 8.10
N GLU A 127 18.55 0.93 8.90
CA GLU A 127 18.13 0.92 10.29
C GLU A 127 16.61 0.75 10.38
N MET A 128 16.18 -0.24 11.17
CA MET A 128 14.79 -0.69 11.17
C MET A 128 13.79 0.42 11.52
N ARG A 129 14.12 1.26 12.51
CA ARG A 129 13.22 2.32 12.96
C ARG A 129 12.98 3.42 11.91
N PRO A 130 14.00 4.13 11.38
CA PRO A 130 13.76 5.11 10.32
C PRO A 130 13.18 4.45 9.06
N LEU A 131 13.60 3.23 8.74
CA LEU A 131 13.05 2.49 7.61
C LEU A 131 11.53 2.30 7.74
N LEU A 132 11.05 1.78 8.88
CA LEU A 132 9.61 1.59 9.13
C LEU A 132 8.85 2.92 9.13
N HIS A 133 9.44 3.99 9.68
CA HIS A 133 8.82 5.31 9.67
C HIS A 133 8.66 5.86 8.25
N LEU A 134 9.72 5.81 7.43
CA LEU A 134 9.72 6.34 6.06
C LEU A 134 8.85 5.51 5.13
N VAL A 135 8.90 4.19 5.25
CA VAL A 135 8.00 3.29 4.51
C VAL A 135 6.55 3.55 4.91
N GLY A 136 6.27 3.71 6.20
CA GLY A 136 4.91 4.01 6.66
C GLY A 136 4.41 5.39 6.24
N LYS A 137 5.30 6.39 6.13
CA LYS A 137 5.00 7.67 5.49
C LYS A 137 4.66 7.49 4.00
N TYR A 138 5.50 6.75 3.27
CA TYR A 138 5.33 6.51 1.84
C TYR A 138 4.00 5.82 1.49
N TYR A 139 3.66 4.78 2.24
CA TYR A 139 2.39 4.05 2.12
C TYR A 139 1.27 4.66 2.96
N ASP A 140 1.42 5.86 3.56
CA ASP A 140 0.39 6.51 4.37
C ASP A 140 -0.31 5.59 5.41
N PHE A 141 0.48 4.79 6.12
CA PHE A 141 0.00 3.76 7.04
C PHE A 141 -1.15 4.26 7.94
N LYS A 142 -2.19 3.45 8.06
CA LYS A 142 -3.27 3.70 9.01
C LYS A 142 -2.87 3.18 10.40
N PHE A 143 -3.62 3.56 11.43
CA PHE A 143 -3.34 3.11 12.80
C PHE A 143 -3.17 1.58 12.92
N LYS A 144 -3.99 0.80 12.20
CA LYS A 144 -3.88 -0.67 12.18
C LYS A 144 -2.52 -1.15 11.65
N ASP A 145 -1.99 -0.49 10.63
CA ASP A 145 -0.70 -0.83 10.03
C ASP A 145 0.43 -0.47 10.98
N TRP A 146 0.40 0.75 11.55
CA TRP A 146 1.35 1.17 12.57
C TRP A 146 1.36 0.24 13.79
N SER A 147 0.18 -0.17 14.29
CA SER A 147 0.07 -1.13 15.40
C SER A 147 0.67 -2.48 15.02
N TRP A 148 0.40 -2.97 13.82
CA TRP A 148 0.93 -4.26 13.39
C TRP A 148 2.46 -4.26 13.26
N PHE A 149 3.05 -3.20 12.67
CA PHE A 149 4.50 -3.06 12.57
C PHE A 149 5.14 -2.83 13.94
N SER A 150 4.49 -2.06 14.83
CA SER A 150 4.91 -1.89 16.22
C SER A 150 5.04 -3.22 16.95
N GLU A 151 4.00 -4.07 16.87
CA GLU A 151 3.98 -5.38 17.51
C GLU A 151 4.99 -6.34 16.87
N SER A 152 5.03 -6.41 15.53
CA SER A 152 5.87 -7.37 14.80
C SER A 152 7.36 -7.12 14.99
N TYR A 153 7.77 -5.86 15.12
CA TYR A 153 9.16 -5.45 15.26
C TYR A 153 9.53 -5.01 16.69
N HIS A 154 8.61 -5.15 17.65
CA HIS A 154 8.82 -4.81 19.07
C HIS A 154 9.27 -3.36 19.31
N PHE A 155 8.78 -2.42 18.50
CA PHE A 155 8.99 -1.00 18.72
C PHE A 155 7.71 -0.35 19.27
N PRO A 156 7.79 0.60 20.21
CA PRO A 156 6.64 1.42 20.56
C PRO A 156 6.14 2.20 19.34
N ILE A 157 4.82 2.31 19.18
CA ILE A 157 4.21 3.03 18.04
C ILE A 157 4.71 4.48 17.95
N GLU A 158 4.95 5.13 19.08
CA GLU A 158 5.46 6.51 19.15
C GLU A 158 6.91 6.63 18.68
N THR A 159 7.65 5.52 18.62
CA THR A 159 9.05 5.50 18.19
C THR A 159 9.17 5.33 16.67
N ILE A 160 8.26 4.57 16.05
CA ILE A 160 8.20 4.37 14.59
C ILE A 160 7.31 5.40 13.87
N ASN A 161 6.40 6.05 14.59
CA ASN A 161 5.55 7.13 14.09
C ASN A 161 5.61 8.34 15.05
N PRO A 162 6.76 9.03 15.11
CA PRO A 162 6.96 10.17 16.01
C PRO A 162 6.02 11.35 15.68
N ASP A 163 5.57 11.44 14.42
CA ASP A 163 4.67 12.48 13.95
C ASP A 163 3.20 12.21 14.30
N GLY A 164 2.88 11.01 14.78
CA GLY A 164 1.51 10.59 15.08
C GLY A 164 0.60 10.57 13.84
N LEU A 165 1.18 10.32 12.66
CA LEU A 165 0.46 10.29 11.39
C LEU A 165 -0.66 9.25 11.43
N ASN A 166 -1.86 9.67 11.03
CA ASN A 166 -3.05 8.81 10.96
C ASN A 166 -3.40 8.09 12.28
N ILE A 167 -2.95 8.59 13.43
CA ILE A 167 -3.40 8.16 14.75
C ILE A 167 -4.50 9.10 15.20
N ALA A 168 -5.74 8.62 15.17
CA ALA A 168 -6.88 9.41 15.65
C ALA A 168 -6.78 9.66 17.17
N TRP A 169 -7.30 10.81 17.61
CA TRP A 169 -7.25 11.25 19.01
C TRP A 169 -7.86 10.26 20.01
N TYR A 170 -8.82 9.43 19.59
CA TYR A 170 -9.46 8.42 20.46
C TYR A 170 -8.60 7.15 20.66
N HIS A 171 -7.51 6.99 19.92
CA HIS A 171 -6.53 5.93 20.15
C HIS A 171 -5.49 6.30 21.21
N LYS A 172 -5.44 7.56 21.65
CA LYS A 172 -4.60 8.03 22.74
C LYS A 172 -5.48 8.46 23.93
N ARG A 173 -4.98 8.32 25.15
CA ARG A 173 -5.68 8.88 26.33
C ARG A 173 -5.50 10.40 26.34
N LEU A 174 -6.52 11.16 26.77
CA LEU A 174 -6.44 12.62 26.89
C LEU A 174 -5.21 13.09 27.72
N SER A 175 -4.82 12.31 28.73
CA SER A 175 -3.64 12.57 29.57
C SER A 175 -2.30 12.44 28.84
N GLU A 176 -2.24 11.69 27.74
CA GLU A 176 -1.04 11.50 26.92
C GLU A 176 -0.82 12.70 26.01
N HIS A 177 -1.89 13.24 25.40
CA HIS A 177 -1.86 14.48 24.61
C HIS A 177 -1.33 15.69 25.40
N LEU A 178 -1.62 15.77 26.69
CA LEU A 178 -1.19 16.89 27.54
C LEU A 178 0.28 16.78 28.00
N LYS A 179 0.90 15.60 27.91
CA LYS A 179 2.28 15.34 28.39
C LYS A 179 3.31 15.28 27.26
N GLU A 180 2.87 15.25 26.01
CA GLU A 180 3.72 15.02 24.85
C GLU A 180 4.54 16.30 24.54
N LYS A 181 5.64 16.51 25.27
CA LYS A 181 6.77 17.28 24.74
C LYS A 181 7.25 16.50 23.53
N ARG A 182 7.12 17.07 22.32
CA ARG A 182 7.71 16.51 21.09
C ARG A 182 9.14 16.08 21.42
N ARG A 183 9.37 14.77 21.54
CA ARG A 183 10.73 14.25 21.67
C ARG A 183 11.40 14.69 20.37
N ALA A 184 12.49 15.44 20.49
CA ALA A 184 13.35 15.76 19.36
C ALA A 184 14.05 14.45 18.94
N GLN A 185 13.28 13.53 18.36
CA GLN A 185 13.82 12.42 17.58
C GLN A 185 14.27 12.99 16.24
N GLY A 186 15.40 12.48 15.75
CA GLY A 186 16.05 12.97 14.53
C GLY A 186 15.08 13.07 13.36
N ASP A 187 15.36 14.01 12.45
CA ASP A 187 14.56 14.19 11.25
C ASP A 187 14.90 13.06 10.27
N ASP A 188 14.15 11.96 10.34
CA ASP A 188 14.35 10.80 9.45
C ASP A 188 14.25 11.14 7.96
N LEU A 189 13.68 12.31 7.63
CA LEU A 189 13.66 12.81 6.27
C LEU A 189 15.08 13.06 5.72
N GLU A 190 16.12 13.11 6.57
CA GLU A 190 17.51 13.13 6.11
C GLU A 190 17.87 11.88 5.28
N TYR A 191 17.22 10.76 5.52
CA TYR A 191 17.41 9.53 4.75
C TYR A 191 16.50 9.43 3.52
N TRP A 192 15.61 10.40 3.32
CA TRP A 192 14.67 10.41 2.20
C TRP A 192 15.21 11.20 1.02
N VAL A 193 15.36 10.54 -0.13
CA VAL A 193 15.83 11.17 -1.36
C VAL A 193 14.85 10.87 -2.49
N ALA A 194 14.24 11.90 -3.05
CA ALA A 194 13.41 11.74 -4.25
C ALA A 194 14.25 11.96 -5.51
N LEU A 195 14.38 10.91 -6.33
CA LEU A 195 15.13 10.95 -7.58
C LEU A 195 14.26 11.43 -8.74
N ARG A 196 13.00 10.99 -8.79
CA ARG A 196 12.04 11.39 -9.81
C ARG A 196 10.65 11.50 -9.21
N HIS A 197 10.00 12.63 -9.43
CA HIS A 197 8.59 12.84 -9.12
C HIS A 197 7.79 12.83 -10.41
N PRO A 198 6.53 12.34 -10.40
CA PRO A 198 5.68 12.46 -11.56
C PRO A 198 5.45 13.95 -11.82
N SER A 199 5.66 14.42 -13.05
CA SER A 199 5.22 15.75 -13.45
C SER A 199 3.71 15.83 -13.30
N GLU A 200 3.19 16.95 -12.80
CA GLU A 200 1.75 17.13 -12.53
C GLU A 200 0.88 16.97 -13.79
N ASP A 201 1.50 16.99 -14.97
CA ASP A 201 0.87 16.86 -16.29
C ASP A 201 0.27 15.47 -16.59
N GLU A 202 0.62 14.41 -15.84
CA GLU A 202 0.09 13.04 -16.10
C GLU A 202 -1.20 12.70 -15.33
N LYS A 203 -1.69 13.58 -14.44
CA LYS A 203 -2.92 13.32 -13.66
C LYS A 203 -4.22 13.62 -14.40
N PHE A 204 -4.14 14.26 -15.57
CA PHE A 204 -5.28 14.47 -16.45
C PHE A 204 -5.10 13.56 -17.65
N TYR A 205 -5.77 12.41 -17.66
CA TYR A 205 -6.33 11.66 -18.81
C TYR A 205 -6.54 10.21 -18.37
N LYS A 206 -7.39 10.03 -17.37
CA LYS A 206 -8.27 8.87 -17.33
C LYS A 206 -9.69 9.40 -17.20
N THR A 207 -10.07 10.22 -18.18
CA THR A 207 -11.48 10.46 -18.47
C THR A 207 -12.01 9.10 -18.90
N GLU A 208 -12.97 8.60 -18.13
CA GLU A 208 -13.73 7.40 -18.43
C GLU A 208 -14.15 7.44 -19.90
N ASP A 209 -13.91 6.32 -20.59
CA ASP A 209 -14.26 6.10 -21.98
C ASP A 209 -15.68 6.61 -22.28
N GLU A 210 -15.71 7.60 -23.17
CA GLU A 210 -16.55 7.64 -24.37
C GLU A 210 -17.63 6.54 -24.40
N VAL A 211 -18.80 6.87 -23.81
CA VAL A 211 -20.02 6.09 -23.98
C VAL A 211 -20.40 6.15 -25.45
N GLU A 212 -20.13 5.07 -26.19
CA GLU A 212 -20.66 4.89 -27.55
C GLU A 212 -22.20 5.05 -27.54
N PRO A 213 -22.78 5.82 -28.48
CA PRO A 213 -24.21 6.01 -28.53
C PRO A 213 -24.91 4.70 -28.93
N ILE A 214 -25.71 4.17 -28.02
CA ILE A 214 -26.59 3.01 -28.23
C ILE A 214 -27.58 3.35 -29.36
N PRO A 215 -27.79 2.48 -30.37
CA PRO A 215 -28.78 2.73 -31.41
C PRO A 215 -30.20 2.73 -30.84
N GLU A 216 -30.93 3.75 -31.30
CA GLU A 216 -32.33 4.09 -31.01
C GLU A 216 -33.26 2.87 -31.17
N VAL A 217 -33.78 2.37 -30.05
CA VAL A 217 -34.81 1.33 -30.01
C VAL A 217 -36.15 2.01 -30.28
N VAL A 218 -36.81 1.60 -31.36
CA VAL A 218 -38.16 2.03 -31.73
C VAL A 218 -39.15 1.58 -30.65
N GLU A 219 -39.75 2.54 -29.95
CA GLU A 219 -40.81 2.31 -28.97
C GLU A 219 -42.14 1.95 -29.66
N GLU A 220 -42.69 0.77 -29.37
CA GLU A 220 -44.12 0.50 -29.52
C GLU A 220 -44.87 0.91 -28.24
N PRO A 221 -46.11 1.43 -28.34
CA PRO A 221 -46.74 2.15 -27.24
C PRO A 221 -47.35 1.22 -26.18
N LEU A 222 -47.18 1.70 -24.95
CA LEU A 222 -47.76 1.27 -23.68
C LEU A 222 -49.24 0.87 -23.75
N GLN A 223 -49.57 -0.23 -23.07
CA GLN A 223 -50.85 -0.36 -22.37
C GLN A 223 -50.59 -0.37 -20.86
N ASP A 224 -51.16 0.66 -20.23
CA ASP A 224 -51.23 0.90 -18.79
C ASP A 224 -51.99 -0.20 -18.04
N LEU A 225 -51.61 -0.37 -16.77
CA LEU A 225 -52.44 -0.37 -15.55
C LEU A 225 -51.74 -1.24 -14.50
N GLU A 226 -50.96 -0.61 -13.60
CA GLU A 226 -51.41 -0.23 -12.24
C GLU A 226 -51.69 -1.47 -11.36
N ASP A 227 -50.71 -1.87 -10.53
CA ASP A 227 -50.75 -1.60 -9.08
C ASP A 227 -49.66 -2.38 -8.31
N ASN A 228 -48.78 -1.61 -7.68
CA ASN A 228 -47.85 -1.99 -6.60
C ASN A 228 -48.70 -2.44 -5.38
N PRO A 229 -48.34 -3.41 -4.49
CA PRO A 229 -47.08 -3.39 -3.72
C PRO A 229 -46.57 -4.72 -3.10
N LEU A 230 -45.27 -4.77 -2.81
CA LEU A 230 -44.68 -5.16 -1.52
C LEU A 230 -45.46 -6.12 -0.56
N THR A 231 -45.91 -7.28 -1.02
CA THR A 231 -46.49 -8.33 -0.15
C THR A 231 -45.95 -9.70 -0.57
N ASN A 232 -44.86 -10.10 0.08
CA ASN A 232 -44.42 -11.49 0.07
C ASN A 232 -45.39 -12.28 0.96
N ASP A 233 -46.35 -12.97 0.34
CA ASP A 233 -47.14 -14.01 0.98
C ASP A 233 -46.21 -15.21 1.28
N VAL A 234 -45.58 -15.18 2.45
CA VAL A 234 -44.91 -16.34 3.01
C VAL A 234 -45.95 -17.22 3.67
N ALA A 235 -46.04 -18.47 3.23
CA ALA A 235 -46.95 -19.47 3.79
C ALA A 235 -46.72 -19.63 5.32
N PRO A 236 -47.80 -19.77 6.13
CA PRO A 236 -47.65 -19.97 7.56
C PRO A 236 -46.93 -21.30 7.86
N ALA A 237 -45.91 -21.22 8.70
CA ALA A 237 -45.17 -22.37 9.21
C ALA A 237 -46.11 -23.31 9.96
N VAL A 238 -46.16 -24.57 9.51
CA VAL A 238 -46.80 -25.67 10.24
C VAL A 238 -45.95 -25.93 11.49
N LEU A 239 -46.46 -25.50 12.64
CA LEU A 239 -45.95 -25.88 13.96
C LEU A 239 -46.26 -27.37 14.17
N MET A 240 -45.27 -28.24 13.97
CA MET A 240 -45.34 -29.61 14.47
C MET A 240 -45.28 -29.57 16.00
N SER A 241 -46.32 -30.07 16.65
CA SER A 241 -46.36 -30.24 18.10
C SER A 241 -45.41 -31.36 18.54
N ALA A 242 -44.83 -31.20 19.73
CA ALA A 242 -43.87 -32.12 20.36
C ALA A 242 -44.42 -33.52 20.72
N ALA A 243 -45.58 -33.91 20.19
CA ALA A 243 -46.16 -35.24 20.38
C ALA A 243 -45.78 -36.25 19.27
N ASP A 244 -45.26 -35.78 18.13
CA ASP A 244 -44.88 -36.64 16.99
C ASP A 244 -43.37 -36.98 16.95
N ALA A 245 -42.61 -36.60 17.98
CA ALA A 245 -41.15 -36.80 18.05
C ALA A 245 -40.73 -38.08 18.79
N GLU A 246 -41.66 -38.82 19.42
CA GLU A 246 -41.32 -40.05 20.18
C GLU A 246 -41.47 -41.36 19.38
N GLU A 247 -42.05 -41.35 18.18
CA GLU A 247 -42.25 -42.59 17.38
C GLU A 247 -41.13 -42.85 16.34
N ALA A 248 -40.14 -41.96 16.22
CA ALA A 248 -38.99 -42.16 15.33
C ALA A 248 -37.72 -42.69 16.05
N ALA A 249 -37.79 -42.89 17.37
CA ALA A 249 -36.65 -43.31 18.20
C ALA A 249 -36.55 -44.84 18.45
N GLN A 250 -37.36 -45.67 17.78
CA GLN A 250 -37.43 -47.12 18.06
C GLN A 250 -37.26 -48.04 16.83
N ALA A 251 -36.64 -47.58 15.74
CA ALA A 251 -36.49 -48.42 14.53
C ALA A 251 -35.06 -48.52 13.96
N VAL A 252 -34.02 -48.20 14.74
CA VAL A 252 -32.62 -48.47 14.32
C VAL A 252 -31.82 -49.04 15.50
N GLU A 253 -32.29 -50.15 16.05
CA GLU A 253 -31.53 -50.99 16.97
C GLU A 253 -31.72 -52.46 16.54
N ALA A 254 -30.94 -52.88 15.55
CA ALA A 254 -30.50 -54.26 15.30
C ALA A 254 -29.73 -54.27 13.97
N ASP A 255 -28.41 -54.38 14.02
CA ASP A 255 -27.70 -55.56 13.51
C ASP A 255 -26.18 -55.29 13.43
N PRO A 256 -25.38 -55.76 14.41
CA PRO A 256 -23.93 -55.76 14.33
C PRO A 256 -23.43 -57.19 14.13
N GLU A 257 -23.13 -57.63 12.90
CA GLU A 257 -22.26 -58.80 12.72
C GLU A 257 -21.76 -59.00 11.27
N LEU A 258 -20.54 -59.57 11.20
CA LEU A 258 -19.86 -60.25 10.08
C LEU A 258 -19.17 -59.33 9.05
N MET A 259 -17.86 -59.05 9.17
CA MET A 259 -16.70 -59.94 8.89
C MET A 259 -16.82 -60.68 7.55
N ASP A 260 -16.05 -60.25 6.55
CA ASP A 260 -14.74 -60.84 6.18
C ASP A 260 -13.98 -59.91 5.22
#